data_AF-A0A1H6S4R3-F1
#
_entry.id   AF-A0A1H6S4R3-F1
#
_cell.length_a   1.000
_cell.length_b   1.000
_cell.length_c   1.000
_cell.angle_alpha   90.00
_cell.angle_beta   90.00
_cell.angle_gamma   90.00
#
_symmetry.space_group_name_H-M   'P 1'
#
loop_
_entity.id
_entity.type
_entity.pdbx_description
1 polymer ?
#
loop_
_entity_poly.entity_id
_entity_poly.type
_entity_poly.pdbx_seq_one_letter_code
_entity_poly.pdbx_strand_id
1 'polypeptide(L)'
;MNENGEYYYAFLEHRHLALVAGELEQSVYTSPRTMLTHARVLIDSVLQLVMQEEGIPDVQHKSLKDRLDEAGRQGLLTDEVRDALHDIRMAGNRAAHQPRAFRVTESLAAWEQLYIVMKWYVEVYGNPDFTFPEYRDPAPPKEQTFELPELESRLGRLEELLRKTLSNEREETLPAESIAVSTPKTHQSEQPGYTTVRQIRHGDRTLDIPYFLRDAFLLPQRFEKSVRFLVKLHGAEEARIMSELPADLTGLHQAVTRYTEKNDEQFFEELAEFVDEERARRRIRIERPGELFLFHKGDSIIVTETLAKAELTKENFPSLTPGFIRQLEESGIRRAGQLPQELVILAKYKNVGAGTIEKLFEDLKNTQKEAETV
;
A
#
# COMPACT_ATOMS: atom_id res chain seq x y z
N MET A 1 -13.03 -7.92 22.25
CA MET A 1 -12.21 -8.39 23.39
C MET A 1 -12.89 -9.60 24.01
N ASN A 2 -12.20 -10.75 24.02
CA ASN A 2 -12.56 -11.88 24.88
C ASN A 2 -12.45 -11.46 26.35
N GLU A 3 -13.07 -12.19 27.27
CA GLU A 3 -12.89 -12.02 28.73
C GLU A 3 -11.41 -12.16 29.17
N ASN A 4 -10.53 -12.69 28.29
CA ASN A 4 -9.08 -12.81 28.49
C ASN A 4 -8.22 -11.76 27.74
N GLY A 5 -8.78 -10.77 27.05
CA GLY A 5 -7.99 -9.74 26.35
C GLY A 5 -7.28 -10.20 25.07
N GLU A 6 -7.56 -11.41 24.59
CA GLU A 6 -6.99 -11.94 23.33
C GLU A 6 -7.82 -11.56 22.09
N TYR A 7 -7.13 -11.34 20.97
CA TYR A 7 -7.69 -11.06 19.64
C TYR A 7 -8.40 -12.29 19.06
N TYR A 8 -9.32 -12.08 18.12
CA TYR A 8 -10.12 -13.17 17.56
C TYR A 8 -9.24 -14.27 16.94
N TYR A 9 -8.29 -13.93 16.07
CA TYR A 9 -7.42 -14.90 15.39
C TYR A 9 -6.18 -15.33 16.20
N ALA A 10 -6.16 -15.12 17.52
CA ALA A 10 -5.02 -15.50 18.36
C ALA A 10 -4.71 -17.01 18.35
N PHE A 11 -5.66 -17.83 17.90
CA PHE A 11 -5.55 -19.29 17.82
C PHE A 11 -4.81 -19.82 16.58
N LEU A 12 -4.45 -18.97 15.62
CA LEU A 12 -3.72 -19.43 14.43
C LEU A 12 -2.32 -19.93 14.79
N GLU A 13 -1.95 -21.11 14.28
CA GLU A 13 -0.63 -21.74 14.52
C GLU A 13 0.53 -20.85 14.04
N HIS A 14 0.33 -20.18 12.90
CA HIS A 14 1.25 -19.14 12.43
C HIS A 14 1.11 -17.88 13.28
N ARG A 15 1.98 -17.77 14.29
CA ARG A 15 2.06 -16.63 15.21
C ARG A 15 2.07 -15.27 14.50
N HIS A 16 2.75 -15.14 13.37
CA HIS A 16 2.80 -13.89 12.62
C HIS A 16 1.48 -13.55 11.92
N LEU A 17 0.76 -14.54 11.36
CA LEU A 17 -0.59 -14.34 10.82
C LEU A 17 -1.57 -13.92 11.92
N ALA A 18 -1.52 -14.59 13.08
CA ALA A 18 -2.34 -14.26 14.24
C ALA A 18 -2.17 -12.80 14.68
N LEU A 19 -0.93 -12.31 14.72
CA LEU A 19 -0.61 -10.94 15.11
C LEU A 19 -1.12 -9.91 14.09
N VAL A 20 -0.87 -10.13 12.79
CA VAL A 20 -1.37 -9.23 11.73
C VAL A 20 -2.91 -9.17 11.77
N ALA A 21 -3.57 -10.32 11.88
CA ALA A 21 -5.01 -10.40 11.93
C ALA A 21 -5.59 -9.75 13.20
N GLY A 22 -4.88 -9.81 14.34
CA GLY A 22 -5.26 -9.10 15.56
C GLY A 22 -5.16 -7.57 15.45
N GLU A 23 -4.12 -7.06 14.78
CA GLU A 23 -4.05 -5.62 14.45
C GLU A 23 -5.15 -5.19 13.48
N LEU A 24 -5.49 -6.04 12.50
CA LEU A 24 -6.59 -5.79 11.59
C LEU A 24 -7.93 -5.66 12.33
N GLU A 25 -8.18 -6.50 13.35
CA GLU A 25 -9.38 -6.43 14.19
C GLU A 25 -9.57 -5.03 14.79
N GLN A 26 -8.47 -4.43 15.29
CA GLN A 26 -8.48 -3.08 15.87
C GLN A 26 -8.71 -2.00 14.80
N SER A 27 -8.20 -2.23 13.59
CA SER A 27 -8.31 -1.29 12.48
C SER A 27 -9.74 -1.18 11.91
N VAL A 28 -10.61 -2.18 12.11
CA VAL A 28 -11.97 -2.22 11.53
C VAL A 28 -12.80 -0.97 11.86
N TYR A 29 -12.76 -0.52 13.12
CA TYR A 29 -13.50 0.67 13.56
C TYR A 29 -12.66 1.95 13.60
N THR A 30 -11.34 1.84 13.74
CA THR A 30 -10.43 2.99 13.91
C THR A 30 -9.97 3.55 12.57
N SER A 31 -9.66 2.69 11.60
CA SER A 31 -9.25 3.06 10.26
C SER A 31 -9.75 2.04 9.23
N PRO A 32 -10.96 2.26 8.70
CA PRO A 32 -11.53 1.40 7.68
C PRO A 32 -10.63 1.22 6.45
N ARG A 33 -9.88 2.27 6.08
CA ARG A 33 -8.91 2.21 4.99
C ARG A 33 -7.77 1.25 5.32
N THR A 34 -7.14 1.40 6.48
CA THR A 34 -6.04 0.54 6.93
C THR A 34 -6.49 -0.92 6.97
N MET A 35 -7.67 -1.19 7.52
CA MET A 35 -8.25 -2.54 7.52
C MET A 35 -8.30 -3.14 6.11
N LEU A 36 -8.92 -2.43 5.16
CA LEU A 36 -9.11 -2.93 3.80
C LEU A 36 -7.79 -3.12 3.06
N THR A 37 -6.87 -2.16 3.18
CA THR A 37 -5.58 -2.20 2.52
C THR A 37 -4.72 -3.36 3.04
N HIS A 38 -4.64 -3.53 4.36
CA HIS A 38 -3.79 -4.56 4.96
C HIS A 38 -4.45 -5.96 4.95
N ALA A 39 -5.79 -6.04 4.90
CA ALA A 39 -6.48 -7.31 4.64
C ALA A 39 -6.08 -7.91 3.28
N ARG A 40 -5.90 -7.08 2.24
CA ARG A 40 -5.38 -7.51 0.93
C ARG A 40 -3.97 -8.11 1.05
N VAL A 41 -3.09 -7.50 1.86
CA VAL A 41 -1.72 -7.99 2.07
C VAL A 41 -1.72 -9.32 2.82
N LEU A 42 -2.60 -9.46 3.81
CA LEU A 42 -2.75 -10.69 4.58
C LEU A 42 -3.21 -11.86 3.70
N ILE A 43 -4.23 -11.67 2.84
CA ILE A 43 -4.67 -12.76 1.95
C ILE A 43 -3.63 -13.13 0.89
N ASP A 44 -2.78 -12.18 0.46
CA ASP A 44 -1.66 -12.49 -0.44
C ASP A 44 -0.63 -13.37 0.27
N SER A 45 -0.38 -13.12 1.56
CA SER A 45 0.50 -13.95 2.37
C SER A 45 -0.07 -15.36 2.59
N VAL A 46 -1.38 -15.47 2.81
CA VAL A 46 -2.08 -16.78 2.90
C VAL A 46 -1.96 -17.55 1.58
N LEU A 47 -2.18 -16.89 0.43
CA LEU A 47 -2.02 -17.56 -0.87
C LEU A 47 -0.56 -17.95 -1.13
N GLN A 48 0.42 -17.18 -0.67
CA GLN A 48 1.83 -17.59 -0.76
C GLN A 48 2.11 -18.88 0.03
N LEU A 49 1.57 -19.00 1.25
CA LEU A 49 1.65 -20.23 2.05
C LEU A 49 1.02 -21.42 1.32
N VAL A 50 -0.17 -21.23 0.75
CA VAL A 50 -0.85 -22.26 -0.06
C VAL A 50 0.02 -22.70 -1.23
N MET A 51 0.64 -21.76 -1.97
CA MET A 51 1.54 -22.12 -3.07
C MET A 51 2.76 -22.92 -2.59
N GLN A 52 3.28 -22.62 -1.38
CA GLN A 52 4.39 -23.36 -0.79
C GLN A 52 4.00 -24.80 -0.41
N GLU A 53 2.88 -24.98 0.29
CA GLU A 53 2.38 -26.30 0.70
C GLU A 53 2.04 -27.18 -0.51
N GLU A 54 1.49 -26.60 -1.57
CA GLU A 54 1.14 -27.31 -2.81
C GLU A 54 2.35 -27.53 -3.74
N GLY A 55 3.54 -27.04 -3.38
CA GLY A 55 4.75 -27.13 -4.19
C GLY A 55 4.65 -26.40 -5.54
N ILE A 56 3.74 -25.41 -5.65
CA ILE A 56 3.56 -24.62 -6.86
C ILE A 56 4.70 -23.61 -6.96
N PRO A 57 5.41 -23.52 -8.09
CA PRO A 57 6.46 -22.53 -8.28
C PRO A 57 5.88 -21.11 -8.18
N ASP A 58 6.01 -20.49 -7.01
CA ASP A 58 5.75 -19.07 -6.82
C ASP A 58 6.98 -18.29 -7.32
N VAL A 59 6.98 -18.05 -8.63
CA VAL A 59 7.96 -17.19 -9.30
C VAL A 59 7.96 -15.85 -8.56
N GLN A 60 9.13 -15.33 -8.19
CA GLN A 60 9.21 -14.01 -7.56
C GLN A 60 8.40 -13.00 -8.39
N HIS A 61 7.53 -12.24 -7.72
CA HIS A 61 6.72 -11.15 -8.29
C HIS A 61 5.41 -11.54 -9.00
N LYS A 62 4.87 -12.74 -8.78
CA LYS A 62 3.50 -13.07 -9.18
C LYS A 62 2.50 -12.12 -8.48
N SER A 63 1.56 -11.53 -9.21
CA SER A 63 0.56 -10.65 -8.60
C SER A 63 -0.45 -11.46 -7.79
N LEU A 64 -1.13 -10.81 -6.82
CA LEU A 64 -2.22 -11.46 -6.06
C LEU A 64 -3.29 -12.04 -7.00
N LYS A 65 -3.61 -11.34 -8.10
CA LYS A 65 -4.55 -11.84 -9.10
C LYS A 65 -4.02 -13.08 -9.80
N ASP A 66 -2.76 -13.07 -10.24
CA ASP A 66 -2.16 -14.23 -10.91
C ASP A 66 -2.08 -15.44 -9.99
N ARG A 67 -1.85 -15.25 -8.68
CA ARG A 67 -1.90 -16.32 -7.67
C ARG A 67 -3.31 -16.88 -7.52
N LEU A 68 -4.31 -16.01 -7.45
CA LEU A 68 -5.71 -16.42 -7.36
C LEU A 68 -6.16 -17.18 -8.61
N ASP A 69 -5.78 -16.70 -9.80
CA ASP A 69 -6.10 -17.34 -11.08
C ASP A 69 -5.37 -18.69 -11.22
N GLU A 70 -4.14 -18.82 -10.69
CA GLU A 70 -3.43 -20.10 -10.62
C GLU A 70 -4.10 -21.09 -9.67
N ALA A 71 -4.37 -20.67 -8.43
CA ALA A 71 -5.03 -21.50 -7.42
C ALA A 71 -6.40 -21.99 -7.92
N GLY A 72 -7.15 -21.10 -8.57
CA GLY A 72 -8.43 -21.44 -9.20
C GLY A 72 -8.28 -22.44 -10.37
N ARG A 73 -7.28 -22.27 -11.24
CA ARG A 73 -7.01 -23.22 -12.34
C ARG A 73 -6.62 -24.62 -11.84
N GLN A 74 -5.92 -24.70 -10.71
CA GLN A 74 -5.54 -25.96 -10.10
C GLN A 74 -6.66 -26.57 -9.23
N GLY A 75 -7.80 -25.88 -9.08
CA GLY A 75 -8.95 -26.38 -8.33
C GLY A 75 -8.75 -26.39 -6.81
N LEU A 76 -7.82 -25.58 -6.30
CA LEU A 76 -7.50 -25.51 -4.86
C LEU A 76 -8.53 -24.70 -4.06
N LEU A 77 -9.28 -23.84 -4.74
CA LEU A 77 -10.24 -22.92 -4.12
C LEU A 77 -11.67 -23.39 -4.35
N THR A 78 -12.48 -23.39 -3.30
CA THR A 78 -13.94 -23.46 -3.45
C THR A 78 -14.46 -22.14 -4.03
N ASP A 79 -15.66 -22.17 -4.62
CA ASP A 79 -16.28 -20.95 -5.18
C ASP A 79 -16.42 -19.85 -4.11
N GLU A 80 -16.84 -20.23 -2.89
CA GLU A 80 -16.99 -19.32 -1.76
C GLU A 80 -15.67 -18.64 -1.37
N VAL A 81 -14.58 -19.40 -1.26
CA VAL A 81 -13.26 -18.87 -0.90
C VAL A 81 -12.68 -18.00 -2.00
N ARG A 82 -12.87 -18.40 -3.27
CA ARG A 82 -12.43 -17.60 -4.43
C ARG A 82 -13.13 -16.24 -4.44
N ASP A 83 -14.43 -16.23 -4.21
CA ASP A 83 -15.23 -15.00 -4.22
C ASP A 83 -14.82 -14.10 -3.03
N ALA A 84 -14.60 -14.67 -1.84
CA ALA A 84 -14.09 -13.95 -0.66
C ALA A 84 -12.71 -13.30 -0.90
N LEU A 85 -11.76 -14.05 -1.47
CA LEU A 85 -10.44 -13.54 -1.84
C LEU A 85 -10.55 -12.41 -2.88
N HIS A 86 -11.44 -12.55 -3.87
CA HIS A 86 -11.67 -11.53 -4.89
C HIS A 86 -12.25 -10.24 -4.29
N ASP A 87 -13.21 -10.36 -3.38
CA ASP A 87 -13.84 -9.22 -2.73
C ASP A 87 -12.87 -8.43 -1.86
N ILE A 88 -12.04 -9.12 -1.05
CA ILE A 88 -10.97 -8.49 -0.26
C ILE A 88 -9.96 -7.81 -1.19
N ARG A 89 -9.54 -8.48 -2.27
CA ARG A 89 -8.61 -7.90 -3.26
C ARG A 89 -9.17 -6.61 -3.84
N MET A 90 -10.43 -6.61 -4.26
CA MET A 90 -11.08 -5.43 -4.86
C MET A 90 -11.29 -4.31 -3.82
N ALA A 91 -11.68 -4.65 -2.59
CA ALA A 91 -11.88 -3.67 -1.53
C ALA A 91 -10.56 -3.02 -1.09
N GLY A 92 -9.49 -3.79 -0.93
CA GLY A 92 -8.15 -3.30 -0.61
C GLY A 92 -7.56 -2.44 -1.73
N ASN A 93 -7.77 -2.82 -2.99
CA ASN A 93 -7.37 -1.98 -4.14
C ASN A 93 -8.09 -0.62 -4.13
N ARG A 94 -9.40 -0.61 -3.90
CA ARG A 94 -10.16 0.64 -3.75
C ARG A 94 -9.64 1.47 -2.58
N ALA A 95 -9.35 0.84 -1.45
CA ALA A 95 -8.81 1.49 -0.26
C ALA A 95 -7.43 2.10 -0.47
N ALA A 96 -6.58 1.49 -1.29
CA ALA A 96 -5.29 2.07 -1.67
C ALA A 96 -5.45 3.28 -2.61
N HIS A 97 -6.39 3.24 -3.56
CA HIS A 97 -6.51 4.24 -4.63
C HIS A 97 -7.45 5.42 -4.32
N GLN A 98 -8.57 5.18 -3.64
CA GLN A 98 -9.62 6.19 -3.51
C GLN A 98 -9.41 7.00 -2.22
N PRO A 99 -9.12 8.32 -2.24
CA PRO A 99 -9.00 9.16 -1.04
C PRO A 99 -10.33 9.44 -0.34
N ARG A 100 -11.43 8.78 -0.73
CA ARG A 100 -12.72 8.93 -0.03
C ARG A 100 -12.63 8.35 1.38
N ALA A 101 -13.50 8.81 2.27
CA ALA A 101 -13.74 8.08 3.51
C ALA A 101 -14.34 6.70 3.20
N PHE A 102 -13.82 5.68 3.85
CA PHE A 102 -14.36 4.32 3.83
C PHE A 102 -15.26 4.13 5.04
N ARG A 103 -16.41 3.48 4.83
CA ARG A 103 -17.35 3.22 5.92
C ARG A 103 -16.90 2.00 6.71
N VAL A 104 -17.16 2.01 8.01
CA VAL A 104 -16.94 0.85 8.89
C VAL A 104 -17.63 -0.41 8.36
N THR A 105 -18.80 -0.27 7.73
CA THR A 105 -19.52 -1.38 7.08
C THR A 105 -18.71 -2.08 6.00
N GLU A 106 -17.86 -1.33 5.27
CA GLU A 106 -17.00 -1.92 4.23
C GLU A 106 -15.87 -2.74 4.86
N SER A 107 -15.33 -2.28 5.98
CA SER A 107 -14.31 -3.02 6.74
C SER A 107 -14.88 -4.23 7.47
N LEU A 108 -16.11 -4.14 7.99
CA LEU A 108 -16.82 -5.29 8.55
C LEU A 108 -17.08 -6.36 7.48
N ALA A 109 -17.52 -5.96 6.30
CA ALA A 109 -17.70 -6.89 5.18
C ALA A 109 -16.36 -7.59 4.82
N ALA A 110 -15.27 -6.83 4.73
CA ALA A 110 -13.96 -7.44 4.47
C ALA A 110 -13.45 -8.33 5.63
N TRP A 111 -13.82 -8.03 6.88
CA TRP A 111 -13.51 -8.86 8.04
C TRP A 111 -14.24 -10.20 7.99
N GLU A 112 -15.52 -10.19 7.59
CA GLU A 112 -16.31 -11.40 7.35
C GLU A 112 -15.72 -12.25 6.21
N GLN A 113 -15.33 -11.62 5.09
CA GLN A 113 -14.64 -12.33 4.01
C GLN A 113 -13.30 -12.92 4.48
N LEU A 114 -12.57 -12.20 5.34
CA LEU A 114 -11.29 -12.68 5.87
C LEU A 114 -11.49 -13.95 6.73
N TYR A 115 -12.61 -14.04 7.47
CA TYR A 115 -12.97 -15.24 8.22
C TYR A 115 -13.16 -16.45 7.31
N ILE A 116 -13.86 -16.30 6.18
CA ILE A 116 -14.05 -17.38 5.20
C ILE A 116 -12.70 -17.90 4.71
N VAL A 117 -11.78 -16.99 4.35
CA VAL A 117 -10.44 -17.35 3.87
C VAL A 117 -9.61 -18.03 4.95
N MET A 118 -9.60 -17.49 6.17
CA MET A 118 -8.81 -18.04 7.28
C MET A 118 -9.33 -19.40 7.74
N LYS A 119 -10.67 -19.56 7.79
CA LYS A 119 -11.31 -20.83 8.11
C LYS A 119 -10.90 -21.90 7.12
N TRP A 120 -11.05 -21.62 5.83
CA TRP A 120 -10.63 -22.54 4.77
C TRP A 120 -9.15 -22.92 4.88
N TYR A 121 -8.27 -21.93 5.06
CA TYR A 121 -6.83 -22.19 5.13
C TYR A 121 -6.49 -23.14 6.30
N VAL A 122 -7.07 -22.92 7.48
CA VAL A 122 -6.82 -23.79 8.64
C VAL A 122 -7.47 -25.16 8.49
N GLU A 123 -8.65 -25.26 7.87
CA GLU A 123 -9.30 -26.56 7.64
C GLU A 123 -8.57 -27.43 6.61
N VAL A 124 -7.89 -26.81 5.62
CA VAL A 124 -7.18 -27.53 4.56
C VAL A 124 -5.72 -27.80 4.93
N TYR A 125 -5.02 -26.81 5.51
CA TYR A 125 -3.57 -26.86 5.75
C TYR A 125 -3.19 -26.93 7.23
N GLY A 126 -4.16 -26.73 8.15
CA GLY A 126 -3.93 -26.79 9.59
C GLY A 126 -4.13 -28.18 10.18
N ASN A 127 -4.16 -28.24 11.51
CA ASN A 127 -4.36 -29.49 12.24
C ASN A 127 -5.78 -30.08 12.01
N PRO A 128 -5.91 -31.34 11.55
CA PRO A 128 -7.21 -32.00 11.33
C PRO A 128 -8.11 -32.10 12.57
N ASP A 129 -7.52 -32.10 13.77
CA ASP A 129 -8.26 -32.18 15.03
C ASP A 129 -8.69 -30.79 15.54
N PHE A 130 -8.25 -29.71 14.88
CA PHE A 130 -8.62 -28.35 15.24
C PHE A 130 -9.96 -27.96 14.63
N THR A 131 -10.88 -27.49 15.46
CA THR A 131 -12.17 -26.94 15.00
C THR A 131 -12.10 -25.42 14.99
N PHE A 132 -12.33 -24.81 13.82
CA PHE A 132 -12.32 -23.37 13.67
C PHE A 132 -13.48 -22.71 14.45
N PRO A 133 -13.25 -21.70 15.30
CA PRO A 133 -14.30 -21.03 16.06
C PRO A 133 -15.35 -20.36 15.16
N GLU A 134 -16.59 -20.23 15.65
CA GLU A 134 -17.64 -19.51 14.93
C GLU A 134 -17.32 -18.02 14.77
N TYR A 135 -17.68 -17.47 13.61
CA TYR A 135 -17.47 -16.07 13.27
C TYR A 135 -17.99 -15.12 14.35
N ARG A 136 -17.19 -14.09 14.62
CA ARG A 136 -17.57 -12.99 15.49
C ARG A 136 -17.16 -11.64 14.91
N ASP A 137 -18.09 -10.70 15.00
CA ASP A 137 -17.79 -9.30 14.72
C ASP A 137 -16.69 -8.77 15.64
N PRO A 138 -15.81 -7.89 15.13
CA PRO A 138 -14.81 -7.23 15.93
C PRO A 138 -15.51 -6.35 16.98
N ALA A 139 -14.95 -6.26 18.17
CA ALA A 139 -15.51 -5.36 19.18
C ALA A 139 -15.03 -3.92 18.91
N PRO A 140 -15.92 -2.91 18.97
CA PRO A 140 -15.47 -1.52 18.93
C PRO A 140 -14.49 -1.27 20.08
N PRO A 141 -13.34 -0.61 19.84
CA PRO A 141 -12.35 -0.37 20.88
C PRO A 141 -12.93 0.52 21.98
N LYS A 142 -12.66 0.15 23.24
CA LYS A 142 -13.17 0.88 24.41
C LYS A 142 -12.47 2.23 24.61
N GLU A 143 -11.25 2.38 24.08
CA GLU A 143 -10.46 3.61 24.04
C GLU A 143 -9.70 3.68 22.70
N GLN A 144 -9.55 4.86 22.09
CA GLN A 144 -8.63 5.05 20.94
C GLN A 144 -7.19 4.90 21.45
N THR A 145 -6.68 3.67 21.49
CA THR A 145 -5.43 3.37 22.20
C THR A 145 -4.17 3.69 21.38
N PHE A 146 -4.29 3.87 20.06
CA PHE A 146 -3.16 4.12 19.17
C PHE A 146 -3.46 5.24 18.18
N GLU A 147 -2.48 6.13 17.98
CA GLU A 147 -2.52 7.09 16.88
C GLU A 147 -2.38 6.33 15.54
N LEU A 148 -3.14 6.73 14.52
CA LEU A 148 -3.15 6.09 13.19
C LEU A 148 -1.74 5.79 12.61
N PRO A 149 -0.74 6.70 12.72
CA PRO A 149 0.60 6.43 12.20
C PRO A 149 1.34 5.30 12.94
N GLU A 150 1.06 5.09 14.23
CA GLU A 150 1.66 4.04 15.03
C GLU A 150 1.10 2.67 14.66
N LEU A 151 -0.23 2.60 14.44
CA LEU A 151 -0.92 1.39 13.99
C LEU A 151 -0.37 0.92 12.63
N GLU A 152 -0.25 1.83 11.67
CA GLU A 152 0.32 1.53 10.35
C GLU A 152 1.78 1.08 10.44
N SER A 153 2.59 1.72 11.30
CA SER A 153 3.97 1.31 11.53
C SER A 153 4.08 -0.09 12.13
N ARG A 154 3.19 -0.44 13.06
CA ARG A 154 3.14 -1.74 13.70
C ARG A 154 2.71 -2.83 12.73
N LEU A 155 1.66 -2.60 11.94
CA LEU A 155 1.22 -3.50 10.87
C LEU A 155 2.36 -3.79 9.88
N GLY A 156 3.03 -2.75 9.37
CA GLY A 156 4.15 -2.93 8.45
C GLY A 156 5.31 -3.77 9.04
N ARG A 157 5.58 -3.65 10.35
CA ARG A 157 6.58 -4.50 11.03
C ARG A 157 6.13 -5.94 11.19
N LEU A 158 4.84 -6.20 11.38
CA LEU A 158 4.34 -7.58 11.50
C LEU A 158 4.31 -8.28 10.13
N GLU A 159 3.90 -7.56 9.09
CA GLU A 159 3.97 -8.02 7.71
C GLU A 159 5.42 -8.30 7.28
N GLU A 160 6.39 -7.49 7.75
CA GLU A 160 7.81 -7.78 7.60
C GLU A 160 8.20 -9.15 8.14
N LEU A 161 7.83 -9.41 9.39
CA LEU A 161 8.23 -10.63 10.09
C LEU A 161 7.61 -11.86 9.43
N LEU A 162 6.31 -11.79 9.12
CA LEU A 162 5.60 -12.83 8.39
C LEU A 162 6.34 -13.18 7.10
N ARG A 163 6.72 -12.18 6.32
CA ARG A 163 7.42 -12.39 5.05
C ARG A 163 8.81 -12.97 5.20
N LYS A 164 9.56 -12.58 6.24
CA LYS A 164 10.88 -13.18 6.53
C LYS A 164 10.75 -14.67 6.82
N THR A 165 9.68 -15.09 7.49
CA THR A 165 9.39 -16.51 7.71
C THR A 165 9.16 -17.22 6.38
N LEU A 166 8.31 -16.65 5.51
CA LEU A 166 8.02 -17.19 4.17
C LEU A 166 9.27 -17.27 3.27
N SER A 167 10.23 -16.35 3.42
CA SER A 167 11.46 -16.34 2.62
C SER A 167 12.56 -17.25 3.15
N ASN A 168 12.69 -17.40 4.47
CA ASN A 168 13.77 -18.20 5.07
C ASN A 168 13.56 -19.71 4.88
N GLU A 169 12.32 -20.16 4.69
CA GLU A 169 12.01 -21.56 4.31
C GLU A 169 12.47 -21.92 2.89
N ARG A 170 12.97 -20.96 2.09
CA ARG A 170 13.53 -21.18 0.75
C ARG A 170 15.05 -21.41 0.71
N GLU A 171 15.79 -21.27 1.82
CA GLU A 171 17.27 -21.37 1.80
C GLU A 171 17.83 -22.79 2.01
N GLU A 172 17.02 -23.79 2.33
CA GLU A 172 17.45 -25.20 2.32
C GLU A 172 17.13 -25.89 0.98
N THR A 173 17.75 -25.45 -0.10
CA THR A 173 18.21 -26.30 -1.23
C THR A 173 18.66 -25.45 -2.42
N LEU A 174 19.98 -25.28 -2.57
CA LEU A 174 20.81 -25.50 -3.77
C LEU A 174 22.15 -24.72 -3.65
N PRO A 175 23.24 -25.22 -4.26
CA PRO A 175 24.59 -25.10 -3.72
C PRO A 175 25.26 -23.75 -3.94
N ALA A 176 26.17 -23.43 -3.03
CA ALA A 176 27.16 -22.37 -3.12
C ALA A 176 27.89 -22.35 -4.46
N GLU A 177 27.90 -21.18 -5.11
CA GLU A 177 28.97 -20.58 -5.92
C GLU A 177 28.34 -19.40 -6.70
N SER A 178 28.37 -18.17 -6.20
CA SER A 178 29.53 -17.31 -6.36
C SER A 178 29.42 -16.11 -5.43
N ILE A 179 30.05 -16.21 -4.25
CA ILE A 179 30.44 -15.04 -3.47
C ILE A 179 31.70 -14.49 -4.13
N ALA A 180 31.55 -13.38 -4.86
CA ALA A 180 32.68 -12.52 -5.20
C ALA A 180 32.57 -11.22 -4.39
N VAL A 181 33.25 -11.22 -3.25
CA VAL A 181 33.65 -10.07 -2.43
C VAL A 181 34.34 -9.04 -3.34
N SER A 182 34.04 -7.73 -3.26
CA SER A 182 34.82 -6.67 -2.58
C SER A 182 34.24 -5.32 -3.05
N THR A 183 34.02 -4.26 -2.27
CA THR A 183 34.85 -3.62 -1.24
C THR A 183 33.98 -2.67 -0.37
N PRO A 184 34.41 -2.37 0.86
CA PRO A 184 33.68 -1.52 1.80
C PRO A 184 33.85 -0.05 1.44
N LYS A 185 32.74 0.67 1.24
CA LYS A 185 32.72 2.14 1.30
C LYS A 185 31.70 2.59 2.33
N THR A 186 32.27 2.98 3.47
CA THR A 186 31.83 4.04 4.38
C THR A 186 30.37 3.98 4.83
N HIS A 187 30.15 3.35 5.98
CA HIS A 187 29.00 3.61 6.83
C HIS A 187 28.90 5.11 7.14
N GLN A 188 27.99 5.81 6.46
CA GLN A 188 27.25 6.87 7.12
C GLN A 188 26.06 6.19 7.80
N SER A 189 25.87 6.49 9.07
CA SER A 189 24.80 5.98 9.93
C SER A 189 23.43 6.27 9.33
N GLU A 190 22.89 5.37 8.53
CA GLU A 190 21.50 5.47 8.07
C GLU A 190 20.56 5.12 9.22
N GLN A 191 19.61 6.01 9.48
CA GLN A 191 18.57 5.81 10.48
C GLN A 191 17.78 4.52 10.20
N PRO A 192 17.24 3.84 11.22
CA PRO A 192 16.46 2.61 11.05
C PRO A 192 15.34 2.78 10.00
N GLY A 193 15.38 1.99 8.92
CA GLY A 193 14.36 1.97 7.86
C GLY A 193 14.77 2.56 6.49
N TYR A 194 15.95 3.18 6.36
CA TYR A 194 16.51 3.56 5.04
C TYR A 194 17.31 2.43 4.37
N THR A 195 17.55 1.33 5.09
CA THR A 195 18.26 0.15 4.57
C THR A 195 17.67 -0.32 3.25
N THR A 196 18.50 -0.39 2.22
CA THR A 196 18.15 -0.96 0.92
C THR A 196 17.78 -2.43 1.09
N VAL A 197 16.60 -2.83 0.60
CA VAL A 197 16.15 -4.23 0.65
C VAL A 197 15.97 -4.88 -0.69
N ARG A 198 16.02 -4.08 -1.75
CA ARG A 198 15.91 -4.56 -3.11
C ARG A 198 16.62 -3.62 -4.05
N GLN A 199 17.21 -4.17 -5.09
CA GLN A 199 17.68 -3.42 -6.26
C GLN A 199 16.80 -3.75 -7.46
N ILE A 200 16.33 -2.72 -8.14
CA ILE A 200 15.66 -2.83 -9.43
C ILE A 200 16.65 -2.37 -10.50
N ARG A 201 16.76 -3.09 -11.61
CA ARG A 201 17.71 -2.80 -12.70
C ARG A 201 16.98 -2.50 -14.00
N HIS A 202 17.66 -1.74 -14.87
CA HIS A 202 17.26 -1.54 -16.26
C HIS A 202 18.54 -1.32 -17.08
N GLY A 203 18.94 -2.33 -17.84
CA GLY A 203 20.28 -2.38 -18.46
C GLY A 203 21.39 -2.29 -17.41
N ASP A 204 22.33 -1.35 -17.58
CA ASP A 204 23.46 -1.15 -16.65
C ASP A 204 23.09 -0.29 -15.41
N ARG A 205 21.86 0.26 -15.37
CA ARG A 205 21.42 1.12 -14.26
C ARG A 205 20.77 0.28 -13.16
N THR A 206 21.02 0.68 -11.92
CA THR A 206 20.43 0.05 -10.73
C THR A 206 19.82 1.11 -9.82
N LEU A 207 18.70 0.76 -9.19
CA LEU A 207 17.93 1.61 -8.29
C LEU A 207 17.73 0.88 -6.96
N ASP A 208 18.21 1.49 -5.89
CA ASP A 208 18.11 0.98 -4.53
C ASP A 208 16.76 1.33 -3.91
N ILE A 209 15.94 0.31 -3.63
CA ILE A 209 14.65 0.47 -2.97
C ILE A 209 14.84 0.34 -1.45
N PRO A 210 14.62 1.43 -0.68
CA PRO A 210 14.62 1.38 0.78
C PRO A 210 13.52 0.48 1.31
N TYR A 211 13.73 -0.08 2.49
CA TYR A 211 12.80 -1.00 3.12
C TYR A 211 11.35 -0.51 3.15
N PHE A 212 11.16 0.76 3.52
CA PHE A 212 9.82 1.32 3.68
C PHE A 212 9.04 1.49 2.38
N LEU A 213 9.70 1.40 1.23
CA LEU A 213 9.05 1.46 -0.07
C LEU A 213 8.72 0.09 -0.64
N ARG A 214 9.14 -1.01 0.00
CA ARG A 214 8.90 -2.37 -0.51
C ARG A 214 7.43 -2.64 -0.81
N ASP A 215 6.54 -2.23 0.09
CA ASP A 215 5.11 -2.46 -0.04
C ASP A 215 4.34 -1.18 -0.43
N ALA A 216 5.06 -0.16 -0.91
CA ALA A 216 4.44 1.08 -1.34
C ALA A 216 3.60 0.84 -2.59
N PHE A 217 2.38 1.38 -2.58
CA PHE A 217 1.52 1.40 -3.75
C PHE A 217 2.08 2.37 -4.80
N LEU A 218 2.36 1.83 -5.97
CA LEU A 218 2.74 2.56 -7.17
C LEU A 218 1.47 3.03 -7.88
N LEU A 219 0.88 4.10 -7.36
CA LEU A 219 -0.28 4.75 -7.96
C LEU A 219 0.13 5.29 -9.34
N PRO A 220 -0.53 4.90 -10.45
CA PRO A 220 -0.15 5.37 -11.79
C PRO A 220 -0.10 6.89 -11.92
N GLN A 221 -0.92 7.61 -11.14
CA GLN A 221 -0.95 9.07 -11.11
C GLN A 221 0.36 9.72 -10.65
N ARG A 222 1.22 8.98 -9.95
CA ARG A 222 2.55 9.45 -9.54
C ARG A 222 3.59 9.38 -10.67
N PHE A 223 3.27 8.73 -11.78
CA PHE A 223 4.17 8.51 -12.91
C PHE A 223 3.61 9.23 -14.15
N GLU A 224 3.75 10.56 -14.21
CA GLU A 224 3.12 11.43 -15.20
C GLU A 224 3.28 10.95 -16.65
N LYS A 225 4.44 10.41 -16.98
CA LYS A 225 4.77 9.93 -18.32
C LYS A 225 4.37 8.46 -18.52
N SER A 226 4.46 7.65 -17.47
CA SER A 226 4.15 6.21 -17.51
C SER A 226 2.72 5.86 -17.10
N VAL A 227 1.83 6.82 -16.82
CA VAL A 227 0.43 6.57 -16.37
C VAL A 227 -0.26 5.52 -17.24
N ARG A 228 -0.28 5.74 -18.57
CA ARG A 228 -0.97 4.84 -19.51
C ARG A 228 -0.29 3.48 -19.58
N PHE A 229 1.04 3.47 -19.50
CA PHE A 229 1.84 2.25 -19.53
C PHE A 229 1.51 1.38 -18.32
N LEU A 230 1.52 1.97 -17.12
CA LEU A 230 1.17 1.30 -15.87
C LEU A 230 -0.28 0.80 -15.83
N VAL A 231 -1.23 1.61 -16.29
CA VAL A 231 -2.65 1.24 -16.40
C VAL A 231 -2.83 0.06 -17.36
N LYS A 232 -2.14 0.04 -18.50
CA LYS A 232 -2.23 -1.08 -19.45
C LYS A 232 -1.59 -2.36 -18.92
N LEU A 233 -0.54 -2.23 -18.11
CA LEU A 233 0.21 -3.38 -17.60
C LEU A 233 -0.58 -4.23 -16.60
N HIS A 234 -1.69 -3.70 -16.04
CA HIS A 234 -2.45 -4.38 -14.97
C HIS A 234 -3.97 -4.40 -15.16
N GLY A 235 -4.47 -3.94 -16.31
CA GLY A 235 -5.91 -3.65 -16.45
C GLY A 235 -6.31 -2.40 -15.65
N ALA A 236 -7.49 -1.85 -15.96
CA ALA A 236 -7.81 -0.45 -15.71
C ALA A 236 -7.82 0.03 -14.23
N GLU A 237 -7.62 -0.83 -13.22
CA GLU A 237 -7.93 -0.52 -11.81
C GLU A 237 -6.98 -1.09 -10.74
N GLU A 238 -5.88 -1.79 -11.07
CA GLU A 238 -5.02 -2.42 -10.06
C GLU A 238 -3.91 -1.49 -9.55
N ALA A 239 -3.69 -1.47 -8.23
CA ALA A 239 -2.55 -0.80 -7.60
C ALA A 239 -1.35 -1.76 -7.64
N ARG A 240 -0.24 -1.38 -8.28
CA ARG A 240 0.99 -2.15 -8.12
C ARG A 240 1.54 -1.92 -6.72
N ILE A 241 2.02 -2.98 -6.09
CA ILE A 241 2.93 -2.86 -4.95
C ILE A 241 4.36 -2.85 -5.50
N MET A 242 5.25 -2.03 -4.96
CA MET A 242 6.67 -1.96 -5.36
C MET A 242 7.35 -3.35 -5.37
N SER A 243 6.94 -4.27 -4.49
CA SER A 243 7.42 -5.66 -4.47
C SER A 243 6.95 -6.53 -5.63
N GLU A 244 5.92 -6.12 -6.39
CA GLU A 244 5.39 -6.82 -7.57
C GLU A 244 6.14 -6.42 -8.86
N LEU A 245 7.01 -5.40 -8.83
CA LEU A 245 7.89 -5.09 -9.97
C LEU A 245 8.88 -6.24 -10.19
N PRO A 246 9.32 -6.54 -11.42
CA PRO A 246 10.43 -7.46 -11.65
C PRO A 246 11.77 -6.83 -11.22
N ALA A 247 12.77 -7.68 -10.94
CA ALA A 247 14.11 -7.20 -10.54
C ALA A 247 14.86 -6.53 -11.69
N ASP A 248 14.52 -6.90 -12.92
CA ASP A 248 14.94 -6.24 -14.15
C ASP A 248 13.69 -5.74 -14.88
N LEU A 249 13.64 -4.44 -15.16
CA LEU A 249 12.54 -3.82 -15.91
C LEU A 249 12.76 -3.95 -17.43
N THR A 250 13.93 -4.40 -17.89
CA THR A 250 14.20 -4.60 -19.31
C THR A 250 13.24 -5.62 -19.92
N GLY A 251 12.47 -5.20 -20.91
CA GLY A 251 11.49 -6.05 -21.59
C GLY A 251 10.11 -6.04 -20.93
N LEU A 252 9.87 -5.23 -19.89
CA LEU A 252 8.58 -5.08 -19.24
C LEU A 252 7.48 -4.66 -20.25
N HIS A 253 7.82 -3.85 -21.25
CA HIS A 253 6.92 -3.45 -22.33
C HIS A 253 6.35 -4.62 -23.13
N GLN A 254 7.01 -5.78 -23.17
CA GLN A 254 6.56 -6.94 -23.92
C GLN A 254 5.28 -7.55 -23.33
N ALA A 255 4.98 -7.28 -22.05
CA ALA A 255 3.73 -7.68 -21.42
C ALA A 255 2.50 -6.93 -21.96
N VAL A 256 2.69 -5.83 -22.70
CA VAL A 256 1.60 -4.95 -23.16
C VAL A 256 1.74 -4.53 -24.62
N THR A 257 0.62 -4.51 -25.34
CA THR A 257 0.63 -4.10 -26.75
C THR A 257 0.81 -2.59 -26.92
N ARG A 258 1.58 -2.21 -27.96
CA ARG A 258 1.87 -0.82 -28.39
C ARG A 258 2.84 -0.03 -27.51
N TYR A 259 3.60 -0.72 -26.65
CA TYR A 259 4.70 -0.11 -25.90
C TYR A 259 6.04 -0.62 -26.43
N THR A 260 7.08 0.17 -26.19
CA THR A 260 8.45 -0.05 -26.64
C THR A 260 9.41 0.04 -25.46
N GLU A 261 10.65 -0.40 -25.65
CA GLU A 261 11.75 -0.30 -24.68
C GLU A 261 11.90 1.09 -24.06
N LYS A 262 11.59 2.17 -24.79
CA LYS A 262 11.59 3.54 -24.26
C LYS A 262 10.66 3.74 -23.07
N ASN A 263 9.59 2.96 -22.94
CA ASN A 263 8.65 3.05 -21.84
C ASN A 263 9.19 2.35 -20.58
N ASP A 264 10.00 1.30 -20.75
CA ASP A 264 10.69 0.66 -19.63
C ASP A 264 11.72 1.62 -19.03
N GLU A 265 12.51 2.27 -19.90
CA GLU A 265 13.47 3.30 -19.52
C GLU A 265 12.78 4.49 -18.83
N GLN A 266 11.70 4.99 -19.40
CA GLN A 266 10.93 6.10 -18.83
C GLN A 266 10.33 5.75 -17.48
N PHE A 267 9.77 4.54 -17.33
CA PHE A 267 9.24 4.10 -16.05
C PHE A 267 10.34 3.92 -15.01
N PHE A 268 11.51 3.40 -15.38
CA PHE A 268 12.67 3.30 -14.48
C PHE A 268 13.12 4.68 -13.96
N GLU A 269 13.16 5.69 -14.82
CA GLU A 269 13.51 7.06 -14.44
C GLU A 269 12.49 7.67 -13.48
N GLU A 270 11.19 7.56 -13.79
CA GLU A 270 10.14 8.05 -12.88
C GLU A 270 10.10 7.26 -11.57
N LEU A 271 10.48 5.98 -11.58
CA LEU A 271 10.60 5.18 -10.36
C LEU A 271 11.76 5.66 -9.48
N ALA A 272 12.88 6.05 -10.08
CA ALA A 272 13.99 6.65 -9.36
C ALA A 272 13.58 7.99 -8.72
N GLU A 273 12.92 8.86 -9.49
CA GLU A 273 12.36 10.13 -9.00
C GLU A 273 11.38 9.87 -7.83
N PHE A 274 10.46 8.92 -7.98
CA PHE A 274 9.50 8.55 -6.94
C PHE A 274 10.19 8.10 -5.64
N VAL A 275 11.24 7.28 -5.73
CA VAL A 275 11.99 6.81 -4.56
C VAL A 275 12.66 7.98 -3.83
N ASP A 276 13.25 8.92 -4.57
CA ASP A 276 13.88 10.11 -3.99
C ASP A 276 12.88 11.05 -3.32
N GLU A 277 11.71 11.26 -3.95
CA GLU A 277 10.61 12.02 -3.36
C GLU A 277 10.14 11.40 -2.04
N GLU A 278 9.92 10.08 -2.02
CA GLU A 278 9.48 9.39 -0.81
C GLU A 278 10.53 9.39 0.31
N ARG A 279 11.82 9.31 -0.03
CA ARG A 279 12.92 9.48 0.93
C ARG A 279 12.88 10.87 1.58
N ALA A 280 12.61 11.91 0.78
CA ALA A 280 12.47 13.29 1.27
C ALA A 280 11.24 13.46 2.17
N ARG A 281 10.08 12.96 1.75
CA ARG A 281 8.84 12.99 2.56
C ARG A 281 9.03 12.28 3.90
N ARG A 282 9.64 11.09 3.89
CA ARG A 282 9.91 10.33 5.11
C ARG A 282 10.84 11.09 6.05
N ARG A 283 11.86 11.77 5.52
CA ARG A 283 12.78 12.58 6.33
C ARG A 283 12.04 13.69 7.06
N ILE A 284 11.18 14.43 6.35
CA ILE A 284 10.38 15.52 6.93
C ILE A 284 9.48 14.98 8.05
N ARG A 285 8.82 13.83 7.83
CA ARG A 285 7.96 13.18 8.84
C ARG A 285 8.72 12.76 10.10
N ILE A 286 9.97 12.33 9.96
CA ILE A 286 10.81 11.94 11.10
C ILE A 286 11.32 13.17 11.85
N GLU A 287 11.72 14.24 11.14
CA GLU A 287 12.25 15.46 11.73
C GLU A 287 11.18 16.29 12.47
N ARG A 288 9.92 16.23 12.02
CA ARG A 288 8.81 17.04 12.56
C ARG A 288 7.58 16.19 12.88
N PRO A 289 7.64 15.35 13.94
CA PRO A 289 6.51 14.54 14.35
C PRO A 289 5.37 15.42 14.88
N GLY A 290 4.14 15.13 14.46
CA GLY A 290 2.92 15.82 14.92
C GLY A 290 2.46 17.01 14.06
N GLU A 291 3.29 17.48 13.13
CA GLU A 291 2.87 18.48 12.14
C GLU A 291 2.13 17.80 10.98
N LEU A 292 1.06 18.44 10.49
CA LEU A 292 0.31 17.98 9.31
C LEU A 292 0.92 18.60 8.06
N PHE A 293 1.31 17.76 7.10
CA PHE A 293 1.93 18.19 5.85
C PHE A 293 1.04 17.88 4.64
N LEU A 294 1.03 18.78 3.67
CA LEU A 294 0.59 18.49 2.30
C LEU A 294 1.82 18.43 1.39
N PHE A 295 1.90 17.39 0.57
CA PHE A 295 3.02 17.10 -0.31
C PHE A 295 2.60 17.20 -1.77
N HIS A 296 3.50 17.76 -2.56
CA HIS A 296 3.48 17.67 -4.00
C HIS A 296 4.89 17.31 -4.46
N LYS A 297 5.06 16.11 -5.01
CA LYS A 297 6.38 15.55 -5.34
C LYS A 297 7.28 15.49 -4.10
N GLY A 298 8.50 16.02 -4.16
CA GLY A 298 9.41 16.14 -3.02
C GLY A 298 9.15 17.35 -2.12
N ASP A 299 8.29 18.29 -2.54
CA ASP A 299 8.01 19.51 -1.79
C ASP A 299 6.89 19.28 -0.77
N SER A 300 6.92 20.08 0.31
CA SER A 300 5.92 20.05 1.37
C SER A 300 5.50 21.44 1.81
N ILE A 301 4.30 21.53 2.37
CA ILE A 301 3.83 22.68 3.15
C ILE A 301 3.28 22.20 4.48
N ILE A 302 3.44 23.03 5.50
CA ILE A 302 2.85 22.77 6.82
C ILE A 302 1.42 23.30 6.80
N VAL A 303 0.47 22.46 7.21
CA VAL A 303 -0.92 22.87 7.38
C VAL A 303 -1.08 23.53 8.74
N THR A 304 -0.92 24.85 8.75
CA THR A 304 -1.22 25.70 9.91
C THR A 304 -2.71 25.71 10.22
N GLU A 305 -3.10 26.14 11.42
CA GLU A 305 -4.52 26.22 11.81
C GLU A 305 -5.33 27.15 10.88
N THR A 306 -4.71 28.23 10.41
CA THR A 306 -5.31 29.16 9.44
C THR A 306 -5.52 28.48 8.10
N LEU A 307 -4.50 27.80 7.57
CA LEU A 307 -4.61 27.07 6.30
C LEU A 307 -5.63 25.93 6.41
N ALA A 308 -5.63 25.18 7.51
CA ALA A 308 -6.56 24.08 7.74
C ALA A 308 -8.04 24.51 7.63
N LYS A 309 -8.36 25.73 8.09
CA LYS A 309 -9.72 26.28 8.10
C LYS A 309 -10.13 26.93 6.77
N ALA A 310 -9.18 27.23 5.88
CA ALA A 310 -9.45 27.85 4.59
C ALA A 310 -10.37 26.98 3.73
N GLU A 311 -11.47 27.56 3.26
CA GLU A 311 -12.44 26.86 2.40
C GLU A 311 -11.91 26.74 0.97
N LEU A 312 -12.14 25.58 0.34
CA LEU A 312 -11.69 25.27 -1.02
C LEU A 312 -12.57 25.94 -2.07
N THR A 313 -12.53 27.27 -2.09
CA THR A 313 -13.28 28.11 -3.03
C THR A 313 -12.33 28.73 -4.06
N LYS A 314 -12.91 29.24 -5.16
CA LYS A 314 -12.14 29.94 -6.19
C LYS A 314 -11.56 31.27 -5.71
N GLU A 315 -12.13 31.86 -4.66
CA GLU A 315 -11.65 33.10 -4.05
C GLU A 315 -10.35 32.84 -3.27
N ASN A 316 -10.31 31.77 -2.47
CA ASN A 316 -9.14 31.40 -1.69
C ASN A 316 -8.08 30.68 -2.54
N PHE A 317 -8.50 29.88 -3.53
CA PHE A 317 -7.64 29.07 -4.38
C PHE A 317 -8.01 29.25 -5.85
N PRO A 318 -7.48 30.29 -6.52
CA PRO A 318 -7.85 30.66 -7.90
C PRO A 318 -7.63 29.56 -8.94
N SER A 319 -6.72 28.62 -8.69
CA SER A 319 -6.46 27.47 -9.56
C SER A 319 -7.60 26.45 -9.59
N LEU A 320 -8.49 26.44 -8.59
CA LEU A 320 -9.60 25.50 -8.52
C LEU A 320 -10.68 25.84 -9.56
N THR A 321 -10.97 24.86 -10.43
CA THR A 321 -12.09 24.98 -11.37
C THR A 321 -13.41 24.64 -10.69
N PRO A 322 -14.56 25.22 -11.13
CA PRO A 322 -15.86 24.91 -10.53
C PRO A 322 -16.20 23.41 -10.54
N GLY A 323 -15.81 22.71 -11.61
CA GLY A 323 -16.01 21.26 -11.72
C GLY A 323 -15.12 20.47 -10.76
N PHE A 324 -13.93 20.97 -10.43
CA PHE A 324 -13.07 20.34 -9.43
C PHE A 324 -13.58 20.58 -8.01
N ILE A 325 -13.98 21.81 -7.69
CA ILE A 325 -14.61 22.16 -6.40
C ILE A 325 -15.81 21.26 -6.12
N ARG A 326 -16.71 21.11 -7.10
CA ARG A 326 -17.89 20.24 -6.95
C ARG A 326 -17.51 18.78 -6.67
N GLN A 327 -16.50 18.25 -7.35
CA GLN A 327 -16.02 16.88 -7.15
C GLN A 327 -15.37 16.68 -5.76
N LEU A 328 -14.67 17.70 -5.24
CA LEU A 328 -14.12 17.72 -3.89
C LEU A 328 -15.25 17.73 -2.85
N GLU A 329 -16.24 18.60 -3.03
CA GLU A 329 -17.42 18.69 -2.15
C GLU A 329 -18.24 17.38 -2.13
N GLU A 330 -18.48 16.78 -3.30
CA GLU A 330 -19.13 15.46 -3.43
C GLU A 330 -18.33 14.36 -2.69
N SER A 331 -17.01 14.53 -2.56
CA SER A 331 -16.13 13.63 -1.81
C SER A 331 -16.01 13.99 -0.32
N GLY A 332 -16.72 15.03 0.15
CA GLY A 332 -16.68 15.50 1.54
C GLY A 332 -15.50 16.41 1.87
N ILE A 333 -14.73 16.85 0.88
CA ILE A 333 -13.55 17.72 1.05
C ILE A 333 -13.98 19.17 0.76
N ARG A 334 -14.05 20.00 1.81
CA ARG A 334 -14.49 21.40 1.74
C ARG A 334 -13.42 22.40 2.17
N ARG A 335 -12.43 21.96 2.96
CA ARG A 335 -11.37 22.81 3.51
C ARG A 335 -9.99 22.25 3.19
N ALA A 336 -8.98 23.10 3.16
CA ALA A 336 -7.61 22.68 2.82
C ALA A 336 -7.05 21.65 3.80
N GLY A 337 -7.42 21.72 5.10
CA GLY A 337 -7.02 20.71 6.08
C GLY A 337 -7.65 19.32 5.86
N GLN A 338 -8.62 19.19 4.96
CA GLN A 338 -9.25 17.91 4.58
C GLN A 338 -8.65 17.34 3.29
N LEU A 339 -7.71 18.04 2.65
CA LEU A 339 -7.02 17.52 1.48
C LEU A 339 -6.19 16.29 1.87
N PRO A 340 -6.05 15.30 0.97
CA PRO A 340 -5.13 14.20 1.20
C PRO A 340 -3.71 14.74 1.35
N GLN A 341 -2.93 14.15 2.24
CA GLN A 341 -1.52 14.53 2.45
C GLN A 341 -0.72 14.52 1.15
N GLU A 342 -1.06 13.65 0.21
CA GLU A 342 -0.47 13.63 -1.12
C GLU A 342 -1.43 14.21 -2.15
N LEU A 343 -1.14 15.43 -2.62
CA LEU A 343 -2.02 16.15 -3.54
C LEU A 343 -2.10 15.48 -4.91
N VAL A 344 -1.08 14.72 -5.32
CA VAL A 344 -1.05 14.00 -6.60
C VAL A 344 -2.22 13.01 -6.76
N ILE A 345 -2.75 12.49 -5.65
CA ILE A 345 -3.90 11.58 -5.64
C ILE A 345 -5.16 12.26 -6.20
N LEU A 346 -5.23 13.59 -6.14
CA LEU A 346 -6.34 14.37 -6.71
C LEU A 346 -6.39 14.29 -8.25
N ALA A 347 -5.33 13.82 -8.93
CA ALA A 347 -5.32 13.61 -10.38
C ALA A 347 -6.33 12.55 -10.85
N LYS A 348 -6.90 11.77 -9.94
CA LYS A 348 -7.99 10.83 -10.24
C LYS A 348 -9.29 11.54 -10.67
N TYR A 349 -9.48 12.80 -10.28
CA TYR A 349 -10.71 13.53 -10.55
C TYR A 349 -10.80 13.93 -12.02
N LYS A 350 -12.02 13.97 -12.55
CA LYS A 350 -12.24 14.22 -13.97
C LYS A 350 -11.74 15.62 -14.33
N ASN A 351 -10.93 15.70 -15.39
CA ASN A 351 -10.29 16.92 -15.88
C ASN A 351 -9.31 17.57 -14.89
N VAL A 352 -8.77 16.81 -13.94
CA VAL A 352 -7.70 17.27 -13.04
C VAL A 352 -6.40 16.60 -13.47
N GLY A 353 -5.46 17.39 -14.00
CA GLY A 353 -4.14 16.91 -14.40
C GLY A 353 -3.04 17.38 -13.44
N ALA A 354 -1.82 16.91 -13.65
CA ALA A 354 -0.64 17.29 -12.86
C ALA A 354 -0.49 18.83 -12.74
N GLY A 355 -0.63 19.57 -13.84
CA GLY A 355 -0.56 21.03 -13.81
C GLY A 355 -1.68 21.74 -13.04
N THR A 356 -2.82 21.11 -12.80
CA THR A 356 -3.86 21.65 -11.90
C THR A 356 -3.45 21.49 -10.45
N ILE A 357 -2.83 20.35 -10.11
CA ILE A 357 -2.39 20.02 -8.76
C ILE A 357 -1.19 20.87 -8.37
N GLU A 358 -0.25 21.07 -9.29
CA GLU A 358 0.88 21.98 -9.13
C GLU A 358 0.40 23.41 -8.81
N LYS A 359 -0.58 23.92 -9.56
CA LYS A 359 -1.15 25.24 -9.29
C LYS A 359 -1.89 25.32 -7.96
N LEU A 360 -2.61 24.27 -7.57
CA LEU A 360 -3.24 24.19 -6.26
C LEU A 360 -2.20 24.23 -5.14
N PHE A 361 -1.08 23.53 -5.30
CA PHE A 361 0.01 23.54 -4.34
C PHE A 361 0.66 24.92 -4.21
N GLU A 362 0.85 25.63 -5.33
CA GLU A 362 1.33 27.01 -5.31
C GLU A 362 0.32 27.98 -4.67
N ASP A 363 -0.98 27.82 -4.91
CA ASP A 363 -1.99 28.61 -4.20
C ASP A 363 -1.91 28.38 -2.69
N LEU A 364 -1.80 27.12 -2.24
CA LEU A 364 -1.66 26.78 -0.82
C LEU A 364 -0.40 27.41 -0.20
N LYS A 365 0.74 27.41 -0.91
CA LYS A 365 1.97 28.10 -0.48
C LYS A 365 1.75 29.61 -0.34
N ASN A 366 1.03 30.23 -1.29
CA ASN A 366 0.77 31.66 -1.27
C ASN A 366 -0.14 32.04 -0.10
N THR A 367 -1.21 31.27 0.15
CA THR A 367 -2.10 31.48 1.30
C THR A 367 -1.34 31.36 2.63
N GLN A 368 -0.40 30.41 2.74
CA GLN A 368 0.45 30.29 3.93
C GLN A 368 1.34 31.53 4.12
N LYS A 369 2.00 32.02 3.07
CA LYS A 369 2.86 33.21 3.13
C LYS A 369 2.08 34.47 3.51
N GLU A 370 0.87 34.63 2.97
CA GLU A 370 -0.02 35.75 3.31
C GLU A 370 -0.44 35.70 4.79
N ALA A 371 -0.68 34.50 5.33
CA ALA A 371 -1.01 34.34 6.75
C ALA A 371 0.19 34.56 7.70
N GLU A 372 1.43 34.43 7.21
CA GLU A 372 2.66 34.71 7.97
C GLU A 372 3.10 36.18 7.91
N THR A 373 2.52 36.97 6.98
CA THR A 373 2.83 38.40 6.81
C THR A 373 1.81 39.34 7.48
N VAL A 374 0.74 38.79 8.04
CA VAL A 374 -0.28 39.48 8.86
C VAL A 374 -0.03 39.15 10.33
#